data_AF-A0A3A0D4B8-F1
#
_entry.id   AF-A0A3A0D4B8-F1
#
_cell.length_a   1.000
_cell.length_b   1.000
_cell.length_c   1.000
_cell.angle_alpha   90.00
_cell.angle_beta   90.00
_cell.angle_gamma   90.00
#
_symmetry.space_group_name_H-M   'P 1'
#
loop_
_entity.id
_entity.type
_entity.pdbx_description
1 polymer ?
#
loop_
_entity_poly.entity_id
_entity_poly.type
_entity_poly.pdbx_seq_one_letter_code
_entity_poly.pdbx_strand_id
1 'polypeptide(L)'
;MHETIKPVAMRRVTRRIVLLLGFGAGALALPAAQCVSIGNPPPNYGVYYNTTDPTNNGATYVGSAACRSCHNDFAAAHAIHGHAHTMKTPQGAPPTYPAEAPLAGVPNPPDGFAWTDISYVVGGHLHGARFLDQAGNLIINSTSGVDSQWNLKSPPNGGAARFAPFGPADPVPLPFTFNEFAPRTTGARPQDPAAPRFQDGRAGIRGTWSEPGVQCEACHGPGSNHLPDPFARELFVDLTGAESCFKCHSQPYGATDGVIPVDEAFIVPLAQYPELRASGGHRDFSCTYCHDTHASSVFDPDRGIRNRCTACHDTFDLGFHTGEVFTRGDYSEPLSCESCHMPFAVRSYSTADPAVVGPVARVADTRSHIFRINTQPVDYIAFLSQDGTQVRRDAQGRAALTVDYICLRCHNGNGAFSLTLERAAEIASQIHKTFE
;
A
#
# COMPACT_ATOMS: atom_id res chain seq x y z
N MET A 1 -41.26 9.83 -70.78
CA MET A 1 -40.09 9.01 -70.42
C MET A 1 -40.50 8.27 -69.15
N HIS A 2 -41.19 7.12 -69.25
CA HIS A 2 -40.60 5.75 -69.26
C HIS A 2 -39.48 5.64 -68.21
N GLU A 3 -39.50 4.83 -67.15
CA GLU A 3 -40.16 3.54 -66.91
C GLU A 3 -40.12 3.18 -65.41
N THR A 4 -41.16 2.47 -64.97
CA THR A 4 -41.21 1.57 -63.81
C THR A 4 -40.65 0.19 -64.18
N ILE A 5 -39.88 -0.49 -63.30
CA ILE A 5 -39.74 -1.97 -63.15
C ILE A 5 -39.14 -2.21 -61.73
N LYS A 6 -39.88 -2.65 -60.71
CA LYS A 6 -40.22 -4.02 -60.23
C LYS A 6 -39.02 -4.98 -59.91
N PRO A 7 -39.10 -5.75 -58.79
CA PRO A 7 -38.02 -6.61 -58.29
C PRO A 7 -38.04 -8.02 -58.91
N VAL A 8 -36.87 -8.64 -59.02
CA VAL A 8 -36.69 -10.03 -59.52
C VAL A 8 -36.35 -10.99 -58.40
N ALA A 9 -36.88 -12.20 -58.56
CA ALA A 9 -37.09 -13.29 -57.63
C ALA A 9 -35.85 -14.02 -57.08
N MET A 10 -36.12 -14.71 -55.96
CA MET A 10 -35.46 -15.88 -55.39
C MET A 10 -34.76 -16.80 -56.41
N ARG A 11 -33.54 -17.24 -56.06
CA ARG A 11 -33.07 -18.59 -56.36
C ARG A 11 -32.45 -19.24 -55.12
N ARG A 12 -33.08 -20.34 -54.71
CA ARG A 12 -32.57 -21.32 -53.75
C ARG A 12 -31.28 -21.92 -54.28
N VAL A 13 -30.24 -21.97 -53.45
CA VAL A 13 -29.10 -22.86 -53.64
C VAL A 13 -29.10 -23.86 -52.50
N THR A 14 -29.52 -25.07 -52.82
CA THR A 14 -29.34 -26.29 -52.03
C THR A 14 -27.84 -26.61 -51.95
N ARG A 15 -27.29 -26.69 -50.73
CA ARG A 15 -26.01 -27.35 -50.50
C ARG A 15 -26.18 -28.52 -49.54
N ARG A 16 -25.54 -29.60 -49.98
CA ARG A 16 -25.70 -31.00 -49.60
C ARG A 16 -25.32 -31.28 -48.15
N ILE A 17 -26.11 -32.16 -47.56
CA ILE A 17 -25.81 -32.96 -46.37
C ILE A 17 -24.53 -33.77 -46.63
N VAL A 18 -23.56 -33.67 -45.72
CA VAL A 18 -22.52 -34.68 -45.52
C VAL A 18 -22.59 -35.07 -44.04
N LEU A 19 -23.10 -36.27 -43.79
CA LEU A 19 -22.94 -36.99 -42.54
C LEU A 19 -21.47 -37.44 -42.43
N LEU A 20 -20.82 -37.14 -41.32
CA LEU A 20 -19.67 -37.91 -40.82
C LEU A 20 -19.80 -38.03 -39.30
N LEU A 21 -20.06 -39.26 -38.88
CA LEU A 21 -19.98 -39.77 -37.52
C LEU A 21 -18.52 -39.79 -37.05
N GLY A 22 -18.29 -39.52 -35.76
CA GLY A 22 -17.13 -40.11 -35.07
C GLY A 22 -16.49 -39.27 -33.96
N PHE A 23 -16.82 -39.66 -32.72
CA PHE A 23 -15.94 -39.74 -31.53
C PHE A 23 -15.23 -38.50 -30.98
N GLY A 24 -15.46 -38.27 -29.68
CA GLY A 24 -14.51 -37.61 -28.78
C GLY A 24 -15.18 -36.62 -27.84
N ALA A 25 -15.72 -37.10 -26.72
CA ALA A 25 -16.05 -36.26 -25.57
C ALA A 25 -14.73 -35.76 -24.95
N GLY A 26 -14.12 -34.76 -25.57
CA GLY A 26 -13.04 -33.97 -24.99
C GLY A 26 -13.65 -32.94 -24.05
N ALA A 27 -13.18 -32.91 -22.81
CA ALA A 27 -13.48 -31.88 -21.84
C ALA A 27 -13.24 -30.50 -22.45
N LEU A 28 -14.32 -29.73 -22.63
CA LEU A 28 -14.26 -28.30 -22.92
C LEU A 28 -13.68 -27.61 -21.69
N ALA A 29 -12.34 -27.50 -21.67
CA ALA A 29 -11.66 -26.51 -20.87
C ALA A 29 -12.15 -25.14 -21.35
N LEU A 30 -13.01 -24.49 -20.54
CA LEU A 30 -13.32 -23.08 -20.71
C LEU A 30 -11.99 -22.33 -20.74
N PRO A 31 -11.72 -21.50 -21.78
CA PRO A 31 -10.52 -20.69 -21.78
C PRO A 31 -10.62 -19.78 -20.56
N ALA A 32 -9.57 -19.78 -19.72
CA ALA A 32 -9.36 -18.76 -18.71
C ALA A 32 -9.63 -17.42 -19.39
N ALA A 33 -10.57 -16.65 -18.85
CA ALA A 33 -10.89 -15.32 -19.34
C ALA A 33 -9.58 -14.57 -19.46
N GLN A 34 -9.10 -14.42 -20.69
CA GLN A 34 -7.98 -13.56 -21.00
C GLN A 34 -8.49 -12.17 -20.66
N CYS A 35 -8.09 -11.68 -19.49
CA CYS A 35 -8.21 -10.27 -19.16
C CYS A 35 -7.41 -9.53 -20.23
N VAL A 36 -8.10 -9.12 -21.29
CA VAL A 36 -7.58 -8.10 -22.19
C VAL A 36 -7.29 -6.91 -21.31
N SER A 37 -6.06 -6.41 -21.33
CA SER A 37 -5.66 -5.22 -20.58
C SER A 37 -6.50 -4.03 -21.03
N ILE A 38 -7.61 -3.77 -20.33
CA ILE A 38 -8.46 -2.59 -20.51
C ILE A 38 -8.05 -1.46 -19.55
N GLY A 39 -6.81 -1.47 -19.07
CA GLY A 39 -6.20 -0.27 -18.50
C GLY A 39 -5.65 0.60 -19.63
N ASN A 40 -5.61 1.91 -19.44
CA ASN A 40 -4.71 2.74 -20.26
C ASN A 40 -3.34 2.05 -20.22
N PRO A 41 -2.72 1.74 -21.39
CA PRO A 41 -1.36 1.24 -21.35
C PRO A 41 -0.54 2.21 -20.50
N PRO A 42 0.44 1.73 -19.71
CA PRO A 42 1.37 2.64 -19.07
C PRO A 42 1.77 3.69 -20.12
N PRO A 43 1.80 5.00 -19.77
CA PRO A 43 2.28 6.04 -20.68
C PRO A 43 3.45 5.49 -21.49
N ASN A 44 3.56 5.84 -22.78
CA ASN A 44 4.70 5.44 -23.60
C ASN A 44 5.96 6.10 -23.00
N TYR A 45 6.47 5.51 -21.92
CA TYR A 45 7.67 5.88 -21.23
C TYR A 45 8.74 5.42 -22.19
N GLY A 46 9.24 6.35 -23.01
CA GLY A 46 10.11 6.02 -24.13
C GLY A 46 11.24 5.06 -23.71
N VAL A 47 11.73 4.26 -24.66
CA VAL A 47 12.65 3.14 -24.42
C VAL A 47 13.70 3.44 -23.35
N TYR A 48 13.62 2.75 -22.21
CA TYR A 48 14.69 2.71 -21.20
C TYR A 48 15.65 1.57 -21.54
N TYR A 49 16.95 1.82 -21.45
CA TYR A 49 17.94 0.82 -21.84
C TYR A 49 18.46 -0.01 -20.65
N ASN A 50 18.24 0.46 -19.43
CA ASN A 50 18.56 -0.30 -18.23
C ASN A 50 17.31 -0.69 -17.44
N THR A 51 16.96 -1.96 -17.49
CA THR A 51 15.81 -2.53 -16.77
C THR A 51 16.19 -3.72 -15.90
N THR A 52 17.49 -4.00 -15.76
CA THR A 52 17.99 -5.23 -15.12
C THR A 52 19.15 -4.98 -14.16
N ASP A 53 19.85 -3.85 -14.26
CA ASP A 53 20.97 -3.52 -13.38
C ASP A 53 20.64 -2.31 -12.47
N PRO A 54 20.14 -2.55 -11.25
CA PRO A 54 19.86 -1.47 -10.30
C PRO A 54 21.12 -0.78 -9.75
N THR A 55 22.33 -1.25 -10.10
CA THR A 55 23.59 -0.59 -9.73
C THR A 55 24.03 0.46 -10.75
N ASN A 56 23.37 0.52 -11.92
CA ASN A 56 23.71 1.41 -13.03
C ASN A 56 25.19 1.34 -13.41
N ASN A 57 25.69 0.11 -13.63
CA ASN A 57 27.09 -0.18 -13.93
C ASN A 57 28.06 0.32 -12.85
N GLY A 58 27.78 -0.01 -11.58
CA GLY A 58 28.63 0.35 -10.45
C GLY A 58 28.68 1.86 -10.15
N ALA A 59 27.61 2.58 -10.49
CA ALA A 59 27.49 4.02 -10.21
C ALA A 59 27.53 4.33 -8.70
N THR A 60 27.76 5.60 -8.38
CA THR A 60 27.69 6.14 -7.02
C THR A 60 26.46 7.03 -6.84
N TYR A 61 26.00 7.12 -5.58
CA TYR A 61 24.84 7.94 -5.22
C TYR A 61 25.21 9.41 -5.35
N VAL A 62 24.40 10.17 -6.09
CA VAL A 62 24.60 11.61 -6.31
C VAL A 62 23.62 12.47 -5.51
N GLY A 63 22.62 11.84 -4.89
CA GLY A 63 21.60 12.48 -4.09
C GLY A 63 20.46 13.03 -4.93
N SER A 64 19.26 13.01 -4.35
CA SER A 64 18.03 13.45 -4.99
C SER A 64 18.06 14.90 -5.46
N ALA A 65 18.83 15.78 -4.81
CA ALA A 65 19.01 17.16 -5.24
C ALA A 65 19.54 17.27 -6.69
N ALA A 66 20.44 16.38 -7.10
CA ALA A 66 20.96 16.35 -8.47
C ALA A 66 19.84 16.01 -9.47
N CYS A 67 19.00 15.02 -9.14
CA CYS A 67 17.88 14.59 -9.98
C CYS A 67 16.84 15.70 -10.17
N ARG A 68 16.51 16.43 -9.09
CA ARG A 68 15.47 17.47 -9.08
C ARG A 68 15.79 18.59 -10.07
N SER A 69 17.07 18.91 -10.30
CA SER A 69 17.47 20.00 -11.21
C SER A 69 17.02 19.79 -12.66
N CYS A 70 16.88 18.54 -13.11
CA CYS A 70 16.43 18.18 -14.46
C CYS A 70 14.99 17.62 -14.48
N HIS A 71 14.54 16.95 -13.40
CA HIS A 71 13.26 16.25 -13.33
C HIS A 71 12.25 16.94 -12.41
N ASN A 72 12.00 18.23 -12.66
CA ASN A 72 11.17 19.08 -11.79
C ASN A 72 9.73 18.54 -11.59
N ASP A 73 9.09 18.00 -12.62
CA ASP A 73 7.69 17.54 -12.54
C ASP A 73 7.52 16.28 -11.67
N PHE A 74 8.53 15.39 -11.69
CA PHE A 74 8.57 14.22 -10.82
C PHE A 74 9.00 14.60 -9.41
N ALA A 75 9.94 15.54 -9.29
CA ALA A 75 10.36 16.10 -8.02
C ALA A 75 9.20 16.76 -7.25
N ALA A 76 8.35 17.53 -7.94
CA ALA A 76 7.20 18.19 -7.33
C ALA A 76 6.18 17.17 -6.79
N ALA A 77 5.86 16.12 -7.55
CA ALA A 77 4.98 15.05 -7.06
C ALA A 77 5.59 14.26 -5.91
N HIS A 78 6.87 13.88 -6.04
CA HIS A 78 7.58 13.12 -5.01
C HIS A 78 7.71 13.91 -3.71
N ALA A 79 7.84 15.24 -3.78
CA ALA A 79 7.89 16.12 -2.62
C ALA A 79 6.61 16.13 -1.78
N ILE A 80 5.48 15.63 -2.29
CA ILE A 80 4.22 15.45 -1.54
C ILE A 80 4.04 13.97 -1.13
N HIS A 81 4.86 13.07 -1.67
CA HIS A 81 4.76 11.63 -1.45
C HIS A 81 5.38 11.23 -0.10
N GLY A 82 4.74 10.29 0.61
CA GLY A 82 5.22 9.83 1.92
C GLY A 82 6.65 9.26 1.92
N HIS A 83 7.09 8.68 0.80
CA HIS A 83 8.47 8.23 0.57
C HIS A 83 9.51 9.33 0.83
N ALA A 84 9.27 10.57 0.38
CA ALA A 84 10.18 11.69 0.63
C ALA A 84 10.28 12.08 2.12
N HIS A 85 9.40 11.53 2.96
CA HIS A 85 9.18 11.95 4.34
C HIS A 85 9.16 10.78 5.33
N THR A 86 9.62 9.59 4.93
CA THR A 86 9.74 8.44 5.85
C THR A 86 10.76 8.67 6.95
N MET A 87 11.71 9.60 6.74
CA MET A 87 12.70 9.99 7.73
C MET A 87 13.15 11.45 7.57
N LYS A 88 13.29 12.16 8.68
CA LYS A 88 13.65 13.59 8.74
C LYS A 88 14.73 13.83 9.80
N THR A 89 15.62 14.78 9.56
CA THR A 89 16.54 15.33 10.56
C THR A 89 15.94 16.63 11.12
N PRO A 90 15.49 16.65 12.38
CA PRO A 90 14.80 17.82 12.96
C PRO A 90 15.73 19.02 13.20
N GLN A 91 17.05 18.81 13.35
CA GLN A 91 18.05 19.88 13.52
C GLN A 91 17.72 20.88 14.64
N GLY A 92 17.15 20.39 15.76
CA GLY A 92 16.81 21.22 16.91
C GLY A 92 15.44 21.92 16.83
N ALA A 93 14.62 21.66 15.81
CA ALA A 93 13.28 22.20 15.66
C ALA A 93 12.27 21.13 15.17
N PRO A 94 10.95 21.37 15.27
CA PRO A 94 9.96 20.47 14.69
C PRO A 94 10.21 20.23 13.20
N PRO A 95 10.11 18.98 12.71
CA PRO A 95 10.26 18.68 11.29
C PRO A 95 9.13 19.31 10.47
N THR A 96 9.46 19.77 9.27
CA THR A 96 8.47 20.32 8.33
C THR A 96 7.99 19.27 7.32
N TYR A 97 6.71 19.38 6.97
CA TYR A 97 6.02 18.56 5.97
C TYR A 97 5.34 19.46 4.94
N PRO A 98 5.00 18.92 3.75
CA PRO A 98 4.31 19.68 2.71
C PRO A 98 2.98 20.23 3.21
N ALA A 99 2.60 21.43 2.77
CA ALA A 99 1.32 22.04 3.14
C ALA A 99 0.13 21.27 2.55
N GLU A 100 0.36 20.57 1.45
CA GLU A 100 -0.55 19.67 0.76
C GLU A 100 -0.87 18.39 1.58
N ALA A 101 -0.11 18.14 2.65
CA ALA A 101 -0.30 17.01 3.56
C ALA A 101 -0.90 17.50 4.91
N PRO A 102 -2.19 17.85 4.98
CA PRO A 102 -2.79 18.49 6.16
C PRO A 102 -2.87 17.58 7.40
N LEU A 103 -2.70 16.27 7.22
CA LEU A 103 -2.61 15.31 8.33
C LEU A 103 -1.18 15.14 8.86
N ALA A 104 -0.17 15.64 8.15
CA ALA A 104 1.23 15.51 8.55
C ALA A 104 1.59 16.48 9.68
N GLY A 105 2.56 16.09 10.50
CA GLY A 105 3.11 16.97 11.53
C GLY A 105 3.56 16.23 12.78
N VAL A 106 4.68 16.69 13.36
CA VAL A 106 5.17 16.22 14.65
C VAL A 106 5.48 17.46 15.48
N PRO A 107 4.53 17.95 16.29
CA PRO A 107 4.66 19.27 16.90
C PRO A 107 5.73 19.33 17.98
N ASN A 108 5.92 18.23 18.72
CA ASN A 108 6.84 18.12 19.84
C ASN A 108 7.55 16.75 19.80
N PRO A 109 8.75 16.64 20.39
CA PRO A 109 9.32 15.33 20.74
C PRO A 109 8.57 14.72 21.94
N PRO A 110 8.86 13.46 22.34
CA PRO A 110 8.29 12.88 23.55
C PRO A 110 8.52 13.75 24.79
N ASP A 111 7.64 13.65 25.78
CA ASP A 111 7.71 14.46 27.00
C ASP A 111 9.09 14.33 27.69
N GLY A 112 9.67 15.47 28.07
CA GLY A 112 10.99 15.54 28.70
C GLY A 112 12.17 15.57 27.73
N PHE A 113 11.95 15.41 26.43
CA PHE A 113 12.98 15.58 25.40
C PHE A 113 12.92 16.97 24.77
N ALA A 114 14.07 17.50 24.39
CA ALA A 114 14.18 18.63 23.47
C ALA A 114 14.41 18.12 22.04
N TRP A 115 14.12 18.95 21.04
CA TRP A 115 14.45 18.61 19.64
C TRP A 115 15.96 18.42 19.40
N THR A 116 16.80 18.99 20.27
CA THR A 116 18.26 18.75 20.28
C THR A 116 18.63 17.35 20.75
N ASP A 117 17.72 16.62 21.41
CA ASP A 117 17.96 15.24 21.85
C ASP A 117 17.56 14.21 20.78
N ILE A 118 16.91 14.67 19.71
CA ILE A 118 16.41 13.84 18.62
C ILE A 118 17.38 13.89 17.43
N SER A 119 17.94 12.75 17.05
CA SER A 119 18.78 12.65 15.84
C SER A 119 17.96 12.53 14.57
N TYR A 120 16.88 11.73 14.61
CA TYR A 120 15.96 11.53 13.49
C TYR A 120 14.52 11.38 13.97
N VAL A 121 13.61 11.84 13.12
CA VAL A 121 12.18 11.54 13.19
C VAL A 121 11.86 10.54 12.08
N VAL A 122 11.30 9.40 12.45
CA VAL A 122 10.92 8.32 11.53
C VAL A 122 9.41 8.39 11.30
N GLY A 123 8.99 8.92 10.16
CA GLY A 123 7.59 9.13 9.79
C GLY A 123 7.09 10.56 9.99
N GLY A 124 5.84 10.69 10.43
CA GLY A 124 5.13 11.95 10.69
C GLY A 124 4.39 12.55 9.51
N HIS A 125 4.32 11.84 8.37
CA HIS A 125 3.64 12.31 7.16
C HIS A 125 2.15 11.92 7.06
N LEU A 126 1.76 10.73 7.55
CA LEU A 126 0.39 10.23 7.36
C LEU A 126 -0.19 9.48 8.56
N HIS A 127 0.60 8.65 9.24
CA HIS A 127 0.08 7.78 10.33
C HIS A 127 0.63 8.14 11.71
N GLY A 128 1.91 8.44 11.80
CA GLY A 128 2.57 8.75 13.06
C GLY A 128 4.08 8.82 12.89
N ALA A 129 4.79 9.08 13.98
CA ALA A 129 6.24 9.19 14.03
C ALA A 129 6.83 8.45 15.24
N ARG A 130 8.05 7.98 15.05
CA ARG A 130 8.96 7.50 16.10
C ARG A 130 10.23 8.33 16.09
N PHE A 131 11.01 8.24 17.15
CA PHE A 131 12.15 9.13 17.38
C PHE A 131 13.41 8.32 17.65
N LEU A 132 14.54 8.79 17.11
CA LEU A 132 15.86 8.30 17.48
C LEU A 132 16.54 9.29 18.42
N ASP A 133 17.15 8.79 19.50
CA ASP A 133 17.99 9.59 20.39
C ASP A 133 19.32 9.99 19.72
N GLN A 134 20.17 10.77 20.41
CA GLN A 134 21.49 11.13 19.88
C GLN A 134 22.46 9.93 19.74
N ALA A 135 22.24 8.82 20.44
CA ALA A 135 23.01 7.60 20.22
C ALA A 135 22.54 6.82 18.99
N GLY A 136 21.36 7.14 18.42
CA GLY A 136 20.75 6.49 17.28
C GLY A 136 19.83 5.32 17.64
N ASN A 137 19.46 5.16 18.91
CA ASN A 137 18.47 4.17 19.33
C ASN A 137 17.06 4.74 19.22
N LEU A 138 16.09 3.87 18.96
CA LEU A 138 14.67 4.21 19.08
C LEU A 138 14.34 4.56 20.53
N ILE A 139 13.70 5.71 20.73
CA ILE A 139 13.14 6.10 22.02
C ILE A 139 11.89 5.25 22.26
N ILE A 140 11.94 4.43 23.31
CA ILE A 140 10.87 3.51 23.71
C ILE A 140 10.37 3.83 25.11
N ASN A 141 9.14 3.45 25.41
CA ASN A 141 8.50 3.69 26.70
C ASN A 141 9.28 3.08 27.86
N SER A 142 9.75 1.84 27.71
CA SER A 142 10.40 1.11 28.81
C SER A 142 11.71 1.75 29.29
N THR A 143 12.41 2.50 28.44
CA THR A 143 13.65 3.21 28.79
C THR A 143 13.43 4.69 29.12
N SER A 144 12.45 5.35 28.49
CA SER A 144 12.19 6.78 28.68
C SER A 144 11.19 7.09 29.80
N GLY A 145 10.33 6.14 30.16
CA GLY A 145 9.26 6.34 31.16
C GLY A 145 8.09 7.19 30.67
N VAL A 146 8.05 7.53 29.38
CA VAL A 146 6.99 8.34 28.75
C VAL A 146 6.48 7.69 27.46
N ASP A 147 5.32 8.11 26.99
CA ASP A 147 4.81 7.70 25.69
C ASP A 147 5.70 8.25 24.56
N SER A 148 6.30 7.35 23.79
CA SER A 148 7.38 7.69 22.87
C SER A 148 7.04 7.57 21.38
N GLN A 149 5.81 7.21 21.03
CA GLN A 149 5.32 7.25 19.65
C GLN A 149 4.29 8.37 19.49
N TRP A 150 4.45 9.18 18.46
CA TRP A 150 3.46 10.18 18.08
C TRP A 150 2.48 9.58 17.08
N ASN A 151 1.22 9.46 17.43
CA ASN A 151 0.15 9.09 16.51
C ASN A 151 -0.44 10.35 15.89
N LEU A 152 -0.58 10.35 14.56
CA LEU A 152 -1.35 11.39 13.87
C LEU A 152 -2.85 11.12 14.00
N LYS A 153 -3.65 12.13 13.70
CA LYS A 153 -5.10 11.96 13.60
C LYS A 153 -5.38 10.93 12.51
N SER A 154 -6.14 9.89 12.85
CA SER A 154 -6.62 8.87 11.92
C SER A 154 -8.15 8.91 11.88
N PRO A 155 -8.73 9.71 10.97
CA PRO A 155 -10.19 9.82 10.86
C PRO A 155 -10.92 8.45 10.69
N PRO A 156 -10.43 7.49 9.88
CA PRO A 156 -11.11 6.22 9.68
C PRO A 156 -11.31 5.39 10.94
N ASN A 157 -10.39 5.48 11.92
CA ASN A 157 -10.48 4.76 13.19
C ASN A 157 -10.91 5.66 14.37
N GLY A 158 -11.15 6.96 14.12
CA GLY A 158 -11.50 7.95 15.14
C GLY A 158 -10.36 8.34 16.08
N GLY A 159 -9.12 7.96 15.77
CA GLY A 159 -7.94 8.25 16.57
C GLY A 159 -7.59 9.73 16.55
N ALA A 160 -7.52 10.35 17.73
CA ALA A 160 -6.97 11.69 17.90
C ALA A 160 -5.44 11.66 17.87
N ALA A 161 -4.84 12.77 17.43
CA ALA A 161 -3.40 12.97 17.48
C ALA A 161 -2.92 13.03 18.94
N ARG A 162 -1.96 12.18 19.30
CA ARG A 162 -1.46 12.04 20.68
C ARG A 162 -0.17 11.24 20.73
N PHE A 163 0.55 11.35 21.84
CA PHE A 163 1.55 10.35 22.19
C PHE A 163 0.87 9.04 22.65
N ALA A 164 1.53 7.93 22.34
CA ALA A 164 1.12 6.58 22.71
C ALA A 164 2.33 5.71 23.05
N PRO A 165 2.11 4.59 23.77
CA PRO A 165 3.19 3.67 24.10
C PRO A 165 3.84 3.03 22.86
N PHE A 166 5.15 2.84 22.91
CA PHE A 166 5.93 2.16 21.89
C PHE A 166 7.16 1.44 22.46
N GLY A 167 7.45 0.29 21.85
CA GLY A 167 8.62 -0.53 22.13
C GLY A 167 8.34 -1.71 23.05
N PRO A 168 9.33 -2.60 23.21
CA PRO A 168 9.22 -3.76 24.10
C PRO A 168 9.08 -3.34 25.57
N ALA A 169 8.49 -4.20 26.38
CA ALA A 169 8.37 -3.99 27.83
C ALA A 169 9.73 -3.98 28.54
N ASP A 170 10.72 -4.69 27.99
CA ASP A 170 12.06 -4.75 28.54
C ASP A 170 12.77 -3.39 28.38
N PRO A 171 13.37 -2.84 29.46
CA PRO A 171 14.01 -1.53 29.47
C PRO A 171 15.44 -1.59 28.89
N VAL A 172 15.56 -2.09 27.66
CA VAL A 172 16.85 -2.19 26.96
C VAL A 172 16.87 -1.22 25.78
N PRO A 173 17.97 -0.47 25.54
CA PRO A 173 18.08 0.37 24.35
C PRO A 173 17.74 -0.41 23.08
N LEU A 174 16.83 0.13 22.26
CA LEU A 174 16.38 -0.50 21.03
C LEU A 174 17.14 0.09 19.83
N PRO A 175 18.13 -0.63 19.25
CA PRO A 175 18.90 -0.12 18.13
C PRO A 175 18.04 -0.01 16.87
N PHE A 176 18.37 0.93 15.99
CA PHE A 176 17.77 1.05 14.68
C PHE A 176 18.55 0.19 13.68
N THR A 177 18.04 -1.01 13.39
CA THR A 177 18.73 -2.01 12.56
C THR A 177 18.35 -1.91 11.09
N PHE A 178 19.02 -2.69 10.26
CA PHE A 178 18.85 -2.67 8.81
C PHE A 178 17.39 -2.86 8.39
N ASN A 179 16.66 -3.79 9.02
CA ASN A 179 15.27 -4.05 8.67
C ASN A 179 14.35 -2.86 9.01
N GLU A 180 14.67 -2.04 10.01
CA GLU A 180 13.87 -0.87 10.36
C GLU A 180 14.17 0.34 9.44
N PHE A 181 15.43 0.57 9.06
CA PHE A 181 15.83 1.75 8.28
C PHE A 181 15.85 1.53 6.76
N ALA A 182 16.11 0.31 6.28
CA ALA A 182 16.15 0.02 4.85
C ALA A 182 14.87 0.40 4.10
N PRO A 183 13.64 0.12 4.60
CA PRO A 183 12.43 0.53 3.91
C PRO A 183 12.13 2.04 3.99
N ARG A 184 13.03 2.85 4.60
CA ARG A 184 12.79 4.26 4.92
C ARG A 184 13.88 5.20 4.42
N THR A 185 14.89 4.67 3.72
CA THR A 185 16.10 5.39 3.34
C THR A 185 16.53 5.04 1.91
N THR A 186 17.37 5.89 1.34
CA THR A 186 18.01 5.65 0.04
C THR A 186 19.39 5.06 0.23
N GLY A 187 19.70 3.99 -0.50
CA GLY A 187 21.04 3.38 -0.49
C GLY A 187 21.40 2.73 0.84
N ALA A 188 20.41 2.17 1.53
CA ALA A 188 20.60 1.44 2.77
C ALA A 188 21.64 0.33 2.61
N ARG A 189 22.58 0.24 3.56
CA ARG A 189 23.59 -0.80 3.64
C ARG A 189 23.57 -1.43 5.04
N PRO A 190 23.50 -2.77 5.13
CA PRO A 190 23.58 -3.44 6.41
C PRO A 190 24.95 -3.23 7.05
N GLN A 191 25.02 -3.46 8.35
CA GLN A 191 26.29 -3.48 9.06
C GLN A 191 27.13 -4.68 8.61
N ASP A 192 28.44 -4.46 8.43
CA ASP A 192 29.44 -5.52 8.36
C ASP A 192 29.99 -5.78 9.77
N PRO A 193 29.82 -6.99 10.35
CA PRO A 193 30.35 -7.30 11.67
C PRO A 193 31.87 -7.18 11.79
N ALA A 194 32.63 -7.38 10.70
CA ALA A 194 34.08 -7.28 10.70
C ALA A 194 34.57 -5.83 10.62
N ALA A 195 33.76 -4.94 10.07
CA ALA A 195 34.06 -3.52 9.91
C ALA A 195 32.79 -2.67 10.12
N PRO A 196 32.27 -2.60 11.36
CA PRO A 196 30.98 -2.00 11.64
C PRO A 196 30.99 -0.52 11.27
N ARG A 197 30.00 -0.12 10.47
CA ARG A 197 29.71 1.27 10.14
C ARG A 197 28.40 1.67 10.81
N PHE A 198 28.38 2.92 11.25
CA PHE A 198 27.26 3.52 11.96
C PHE A 198 26.94 4.84 11.29
N GLN A 199 25.67 5.06 10.95
CA GLN A 199 25.25 6.31 10.35
C GLN A 199 25.61 7.47 11.29
N ASP A 200 26.28 8.49 10.75
CA ASP A 200 26.71 9.68 11.48
C ASP A 200 27.54 9.38 12.75
N GLY A 201 28.18 8.20 12.81
CA GLY A 201 28.91 7.75 14.00
C GLY A 201 28.02 7.34 15.19
N ARG A 202 26.72 7.17 14.98
CA ARG A 202 25.73 6.86 16.03
C ARG A 202 25.60 5.35 16.24
N ALA A 203 26.17 4.83 17.33
CA ALA A 203 26.28 3.39 17.59
C ALA A 203 24.92 2.62 17.60
N GLY A 204 23.82 3.30 17.90
CA GLY A 204 22.47 2.75 17.86
C GLY A 204 21.95 2.49 16.44
N ILE A 205 22.51 3.11 15.40
CA ILE A 205 22.15 2.87 14.01
C ILE A 205 23.08 1.82 13.41
N ARG A 206 22.59 0.60 13.22
CA ARG A 206 23.39 -0.56 12.78
C ARG A 206 23.45 -0.67 11.25
N GLY A 207 24.19 0.24 10.65
CA GLY A 207 24.43 0.32 9.21
C GLY A 207 24.44 1.78 8.74
N THR A 208 24.27 2.00 7.44
CA THR A 208 24.38 3.34 6.81
C THR A 208 23.40 3.50 5.65
N TRP A 209 23.18 4.73 5.21
CA TRP A 209 22.44 5.06 4.00
C TRP A 209 23.04 6.31 3.32
N SER A 210 22.61 6.58 2.08
CA SER A 210 23.05 7.74 1.30
C SER A 210 22.19 8.98 1.58
N GLU A 211 20.87 8.83 1.66
CA GLU A 211 19.95 9.92 2.02
C GLU A 211 18.84 9.44 2.96
N PRO A 212 18.38 10.29 3.90
CA PRO A 212 17.17 10.00 4.66
C PRO A 212 15.93 10.11 3.76
N GLY A 213 14.95 9.25 4.01
CA GLY A 213 13.78 9.13 3.14
C GLY A 213 14.01 8.16 1.98
N VAL A 214 12.93 7.64 1.41
CA VAL A 214 12.97 6.89 0.16
C VAL A 214 12.97 7.91 -0.99
N GLN A 215 14.17 8.29 -1.41
CA GLN A 215 14.41 9.29 -2.46
C GLN A 215 14.58 8.62 -3.84
N CYS A 216 14.82 9.43 -4.89
CA CYS A 216 14.89 9.00 -6.29
C CYS A 216 15.75 7.73 -6.50
N GLU A 217 16.96 7.73 -5.95
CA GLU A 217 17.94 6.65 -6.12
C GLU A 217 17.62 5.39 -5.30
N ALA A 218 16.60 5.40 -4.44
CA ALA A 218 16.13 4.19 -3.76
C ALA A 218 15.45 3.21 -4.73
N CYS A 219 14.80 3.75 -5.76
CA CYS A 219 14.13 2.96 -6.80
C CYS A 219 14.95 2.90 -8.09
N HIS A 220 15.59 4.00 -8.49
CA HIS A 220 16.33 4.11 -9.74
C HIS A 220 17.82 3.72 -9.62
N GLY A 221 18.29 3.40 -8.42
CA GLY A 221 19.70 3.15 -8.16
C GLY A 221 20.56 4.41 -8.24
N PRO A 222 21.89 4.27 -8.06
CA PRO A 222 22.82 5.40 -8.03
C PRO A 222 22.97 6.07 -9.41
N GLY A 223 22.97 7.39 -9.47
CA GLY A 223 22.83 8.17 -10.70
C GLY A 223 24.12 8.73 -11.33
N SER A 224 25.31 8.46 -10.77
CA SER A 224 26.55 9.12 -11.22
C SER A 224 26.89 8.95 -12.70
N ASN A 225 26.50 7.82 -13.30
CA ASN A 225 26.74 7.53 -14.71
C ASN A 225 25.66 8.13 -15.64
N HIS A 226 24.50 8.49 -15.09
CA HIS A 226 23.41 9.11 -15.84
C HIS A 226 23.62 10.62 -16.01
N LEU A 227 24.17 11.31 -15.00
CA LEU A 227 24.33 12.77 -15.05
C LEU A 227 25.17 13.29 -16.23
N PRO A 228 26.29 12.65 -16.64
CA PRO A 228 27.11 13.16 -17.73
C PRO A 228 26.47 13.02 -19.12
N ASP A 229 25.61 12.02 -19.32
CA ASP A 229 24.89 11.78 -20.56
C ASP A 229 23.45 11.28 -20.29
N PRO A 230 22.54 12.20 -19.90
CA PRO A 230 21.18 11.80 -19.50
C PRO A 230 20.34 11.28 -20.67
N PHE A 231 20.72 11.58 -21.91
CA PHE A 231 20.01 11.12 -23.10
C PHE A 231 20.31 9.66 -23.44
N ALA A 232 21.38 9.10 -22.88
CA ALA A 232 21.66 7.67 -22.95
C ALA A 232 20.63 6.82 -22.19
N ARG A 233 19.78 7.37 -21.30
CA ARG A 233 18.67 6.63 -20.64
C ARG A 233 19.09 5.30 -19.96
N GLU A 234 20.30 5.24 -19.42
CA GLU A 234 20.87 4.05 -18.75
C GLU A 234 20.55 3.97 -17.25
N LEU A 235 19.69 4.86 -16.73
CA LEU A 235 19.23 4.79 -15.34
C LEU A 235 18.20 3.66 -15.19
N PHE A 236 18.36 2.84 -14.15
CA PHE A 236 17.51 1.69 -13.90
C PHE A 236 16.03 2.07 -13.75
N VAL A 237 15.18 1.35 -14.46
CA VAL A 237 13.74 1.39 -14.32
C VAL A 237 13.19 -0.03 -14.27
N ASP A 238 12.54 -0.38 -13.16
CA ASP A 238 11.82 -1.63 -13.03
C ASP A 238 10.49 -1.57 -13.81
N LEU A 239 10.50 -2.11 -15.02
CA LEU A 239 9.31 -2.18 -15.89
C LEU A 239 8.24 -3.13 -15.36
N THR A 240 8.63 -4.12 -14.56
CA THR A 240 7.66 -5.05 -13.96
C THR A 240 6.97 -4.42 -12.75
N GLY A 241 7.58 -3.39 -12.16
CA GLY A 241 7.15 -2.71 -10.93
C GLY A 241 7.08 -3.63 -9.70
N ALA A 242 7.52 -4.88 -9.82
CA ALA A 242 7.48 -5.85 -8.74
C ALA A 242 8.79 -5.85 -7.94
N GLU A 243 9.94 -5.71 -8.60
CA GLU A 243 11.27 -5.85 -8.01
C GLU A 243 11.70 -4.66 -7.13
N SER A 244 11.25 -3.44 -7.47
CA SER A 244 11.59 -2.26 -6.67
C SER A 244 10.69 -2.15 -5.43
N CYS A 245 9.40 -2.46 -5.57
CA CYS A 245 8.42 -2.30 -4.50
C CYS A 245 8.54 -3.41 -3.45
N PHE A 246 8.76 -4.67 -3.84
CA PHE A 246 8.78 -5.80 -2.89
C PHE A 246 9.88 -5.67 -1.85
N LYS A 247 11.00 -5.00 -2.16
CA LYS A 247 12.10 -4.82 -1.20
C LYS A 247 11.60 -4.21 0.10
N CYS A 248 10.77 -3.18 0.02
CA CYS A 248 10.26 -2.47 1.19
C CYS A 248 8.87 -2.96 1.61
N HIS A 249 8.01 -3.34 0.66
CA HIS A 249 6.60 -3.69 0.91
C HIS A 249 6.35 -5.20 1.12
N SER A 250 7.34 -5.96 1.61
CA SER A 250 7.23 -7.40 1.88
C SER A 250 7.19 -7.80 3.35
N GLN A 251 7.56 -6.90 4.27
CA GLN A 251 7.69 -7.07 5.72
C GLN A 251 7.94 -8.52 6.25
N PRO A 252 9.17 -8.85 6.73
CA PRO A 252 10.34 -7.97 6.87
C PRO A 252 10.91 -7.52 5.51
N TYR A 253 11.80 -6.52 5.54
CA TYR A 253 12.44 -5.99 4.33
C TYR A 253 13.05 -7.11 3.48
N GLY A 254 12.63 -7.20 2.22
CA GLY A 254 13.08 -8.18 1.24
C GLY A 254 12.56 -9.60 1.43
N ALA A 255 11.56 -9.82 2.28
CA ALA A 255 11.00 -11.15 2.50
C ALA A 255 10.35 -11.74 1.24
N THR A 256 10.58 -13.03 1.01
CA THR A 256 10.05 -13.77 -0.15
C THR A 256 9.26 -15.01 0.24
N ASP A 257 9.14 -15.32 1.53
CA ASP A 257 8.33 -16.43 2.04
C ASP A 257 6.82 -16.21 1.83
N GLY A 258 6.44 -14.97 1.55
CA GLY A 258 5.07 -14.57 1.34
C GLY A 258 4.26 -14.57 2.63
N VAL A 259 4.88 -14.56 3.82
CA VAL A 259 4.18 -14.38 5.09
C VAL A 259 3.52 -13.01 5.10
N ILE A 260 2.30 -12.93 5.66
CA ILE A 260 1.64 -11.65 5.94
C ILE A 260 1.50 -11.59 7.46
N PRO A 261 2.43 -10.93 8.16
CA PRO A 261 2.44 -10.93 9.62
C PRO A 261 1.24 -10.17 10.19
N VAL A 262 0.74 -10.65 11.32
CA VAL A 262 -0.37 -10.04 12.06
C VAL A 262 0.05 -9.77 13.50
N ASP A 263 -0.43 -8.65 14.03
CA ASP A 263 -0.28 -8.26 15.42
C ASP A 263 -1.58 -7.62 15.92
N GLU A 264 -2.05 -8.05 17.10
CA GLU A 264 -3.35 -7.68 17.67
C GLU A 264 -4.51 -7.77 16.66
N ALA A 265 -4.55 -8.85 15.88
CA ALA A 265 -5.49 -9.11 14.80
C ALA A 265 -5.35 -8.23 13.54
N PHE A 266 -4.48 -7.22 13.50
CA PHE A 266 -4.26 -6.39 12.33
C PHE A 266 -3.00 -6.77 11.57
N ILE A 267 -3.00 -6.58 10.25
CA ILE A 267 -1.81 -6.79 9.42
C ILE A 267 -0.73 -5.80 9.85
N VAL A 268 0.50 -6.29 10.03
CA VAL A 268 1.69 -5.46 10.30
C VAL A 268 2.02 -4.63 9.04
N PRO A 269 2.45 -3.36 9.18
CA PRO A 269 2.60 -2.47 8.03
C PRO A 269 3.73 -2.91 7.10
N LEU A 270 3.70 -2.39 5.87
CA LEU A 270 4.65 -2.71 4.80
C LEU A 270 4.53 -4.15 4.26
N ALA A 271 3.37 -4.80 4.38
CA ALA A 271 3.11 -6.14 3.85
C ALA A 271 2.28 -6.13 2.54
N GLN A 272 2.17 -4.98 1.85
CA GLN A 272 1.26 -4.84 0.70
C GLN A 272 1.58 -5.80 -0.47
N TYR A 273 2.86 -6.16 -0.67
CA TYR A 273 3.25 -7.10 -1.71
C TYR A 273 2.69 -8.51 -1.44
N PRO A 274 2.97 -9.19 -0.30
CA PRO A 274 2.38 -10.48 -0.01
C PRO A 274 0.86 -10.43 0.18
N GLU A 275 0.28 -9.30 0.62
CA GLU A 275 -1.18 -9.08 0.62
C GLU A 275 -1.78 -9.18 -0.79
N LEU A 276 -1.25 -8.40 -1.75
CA LEU A 276 -1.74 -8.41 -3.14
C LEU A 276 -1.60 -9.79 -3.76
N ARG A 277 -0.46 -10.47 -3.54
CA ARG A 277 -0.23 -11.85 -4.00
C ARG A 277 -1.25 -12.86 -3.44
N ALA A 278 -1.83 -12.58 -2.28
CA ALA A 278 -2.87 -13.40 -1.66
C ALA A 278 -4.30 -12.99 -2.08
N SER A 279 -4.46 -11.94 -2.89
CA SER A 279 -5.77 -11.38 -3.25
C SER A 279 -6.55 -12.15 -4.33
N GLY A 280 -6.06 -13.32 -4.77
CA GLY A 280 -6.73 -14.14 -5.78
C GLY A 280 -6.54 -13.60 -7.20
N GLY A 281 -7.60 -13.11 -7.85
CA GLY A 281 -7.57 -12.72 -9.26
C GLY A 281 -6.60 -11.57 -9.59
N HIS A 282 -6.26 -10.75 -8.60
CA HIS A 282 -5.34 -9.61 -8.74
C HIS A 282 -3.89 -9.95 -8.36
N ARG A 283 -3.59 -11.21 -8.04
CA ARG A 283 -2.27 -11.62 -7.50
C ARG A 283 -1.09 -11.29 -8.40
N ASP A 284 -1.33 -11.19 -9.70
CA ASP A 284 -0.29 -10.99 -10.71
C ASP A 284 -0.15 -9.52 -11.14
N PHE A 285 -0.92 -8.61 -10.54
CA PHE A 285 -0.80 -7.18 -10.84
C PHE A 285 0.51 -6.62 -10.30
N SER A 286 1.11 -5.75 -11.10
CA SER A 286 2.16 -4.85 -10.64
C SER A 286 1.55 -3.71 -9.82
N CYS A 287 2.28 -3.23 -8.81
CA CYS A 287 1.90 -2.04 -8.04
C CYS A 287 1.65 -0.84 -8.96
N THR A 288 2.47 -0.71 -10.01
CA THR A 288 2.44 0.40 -10.97
C THR A 288 1.23 0.36 -11.91
N TYR A 289 0.48 -0.74 -11.92
CA TYR A 289 -0.79 -0.84 -12.63
C TYR A 289 -1.84 0.09 -12.00
N CYS A 290 -1.87 0.17 -10.67
CA CYS A 290 -2.82 1.00 -9.95
C CYS A 290 -2.22 2.33 -9.48
N HIS A 291 -0.92 2.36 -9.18
CA HIS A 291 -0.28 3.52 -8.56
C HIS A 291 0.70 4.23 -9.49
N ASP A 292 0.68 5.56 -9.41
CA ASP A 292 1.83 6.35 -9.83
C ASP A 292 2.92 6.29 -8.77
N THR A 293 4.15 6.01 -9.18
CA THR A 293 5.29 5.80 -8.27
C THR A 293 5.87 7.11 -7.73
N HIS A 294 5.49 8.25 -8.31
CA HIS A 294 5.98 9.57 -7.90
C HIS A 294 4.92 10.35 -7.11
N ALA A 295 3.63 10.16 -7.39
CA ALA A 295 2.55 10.95 -6.81
C ALA A 295 1.82 10.25 -5.65
N SER A 296 1.42 11.03 -4.65
CA SER A 296 0.83 10.52 -3.41
C SER A 296 -0.57 9.95 -3.66
N SER A 297 -0.81 8.69 -3.30
CA SER A 297 -2.15 8.08 -3.36
C SER A 297 -3.17 8.68 -2.38
N VAL A 298 -2.71 9.53 -1.44
CA VAL A 298 -3.55 10.13 -0.40
C VAL A 298 -3.70 11.63 -0.55
N PHE A 299 -2.60 12.34 -0.84
CA PHE A 299 -2.58 13.80 -0.93
C PHE A 299 -2.56 14.33 -2.37
N ASP A 300 -2.40 13.44 -3.36
CA ASP A 300 -2.54 13.74 -4.79
C ASP A 300 -3.21 12.55 -5.51
N PRO A 301 -4.41 12.10 -5.08
CA PRO A 301 -5.00 10.85 -5.55
C PRO A 301 -5.38 10.88 -7.03
N ASP A 302 -5.61 12.06 -7.62
CA ASP A 302 -5.93 12.21 -9.04
C ASP A 302 -4.75 11.82 -9.94
N ARG A 303 -3.51 12.07 -9.49
CA ARG A 303 -2.29 11.62 -10.16
C ARG A 303 -1.80 10.27 -9.61
N GLY A 304 -1.90 10.08 -8.29
CA GLY A 304 -1.38 8.92 -7.55
C GLY A 304 -2.10 7.61 -7.84
N ILE A 305 -3.37 7.66 -8.28
CA ILE A 305 -4.15 6.49 -8.67
C ILE A 305 -4.36 6.48 -10.19
N ARG A 306 -3.64 5.58 -10.88
CA ARG A 306 -3.65 5.45 -12.35
C ARG A 306 -4.91 4.76 -12.87
N ASN A 307 -5.26 3.65 -12.27
CA ASN A 307 -6.41 2.84 -12.68
C ASN A 307 -7.32 2.62 -11.47
N ARG A 308 -8.56 3.09 -11.59
CA ARG A 308 -9.63 2.80 -10.61
C ARG A 308 -10.18 1.38 -10.86
N CYS A 309 -10.83 0.80 -9.86
CA CYS A 309 -11.42 -0.55 -9.96
C CYS A 309 -12.35 -0.69 -11.18
N THR A 310 -13.14 0.35 -11.46
CA THR A 310 -14.11 0.42 -12.56
C THR A 310 -13.47 0.46 -13.95
N ALA A 311 -12.14 0.62 -14.07
CA ALA A 311 -11.46 0.48 -15.36
C ALA A 311 -11.49 -0.97 -15.89
N CYS A 312 -11.63 -1.96 -15.01
CA CYS A 312 -11.74 -3.37 -15.40
C CYS A 312 -13.00 -4.06 -14.86
N HIS A 313 -13.60 -3.51 -13.80
CA HIS A 313 -14.84 -3.98 -13.17
C HIS A 313 -15.98 -3.00 -13.49
N ASP A 314 -16.21 -2.74 -14.77
CA ASP A 314 -17.18 -1.75 -15.27
C ASP A 314 -18.64 -2.19 -15.14
N THR A 315 -18.87 -3.49 -14.88
CA THR A 315 -20.18 -4.09 -14.64
C THR A 315 -20.56 -4.20 -13.16
N PHE A 316 -19.64 -3.86 -12.26
CA PHE A 316 -19.90 -3.86 -10.81
C PHE A 316 -20.17 -2.43 -10.33
N ASP A 317 -21.24 -2.26 -9.56
CA ASP A 317 -21.57 -1.00 -8.89
C ASP A 317 -21.44 -1.14 -7.35
N LEU A 318 -21.81 -0.09 -6.62
CA LEU A 318 -21.83 -0.09 -5.16
C LEU A 318 -23.16 -0.60 -4.58
N GLY A 319 -24.07 -1.11 -5.43
CA GLY A 319 -25.44 -1.46 -5.09
C GLY A 319 -26.16 -0.29 -4.43
N PHE A 320 -26.81 -0.56 -3.29
CA PHE A 320 -27.47 0.45 -2.45
C PHE A 320 -26.53 1.48 -1.83
N HIS A 321 -25.22 1.35 -1.99
CA HIS A 321 -24.23 2.34 -1.52
C HIS A 321 -23.82 3.34 -2.60
N THR A 322 -24.42 3.27 -3.79
CA THR A 322 -24.12 4.20 -4.89
C THR A 322 -24.52 5.62 -4.53
N GLY A 323 -23.54 6.53 -4.47
CA GLY A 323 -23.76 7.93 -4.10
C GLY A 323 -23.88 8.17 -2.59
N GLU A 324 -23.76 7.13 -1.78
CA GLU A 324 -23.85 7.24 -0.32
C GLU A 324 -22.54 7.75 0.29
N VAL A 325 -22.68 8.51 1.38
CA VAL A 325 -21.56 9.04 2.17
C VAL A 325 -21.69 8.51 3.59
N PHE A 326 -20.73 7.68 4.01
CA PHE A 326 -20.65 7.27 5.40
C PHE A 326 -20.16 8.44 6.26
N THR A 327 -20.83 8.70 7.38
CA THR A 327 -20.43 9.74 8.34
C THR A 327 -20.47 9.21 9.77
N ARG A 328 -19.41 9.46 10.54
CA ARG A 328 -19.31 9.15 11.98
C ARG A 328 -18.55 10.27 12.69
N GLY A 329 -19.26 11.09 13.48
CA GLY A 329 -18.69 12.30 14.05
C GLY A 329 -18.18 13.24 12.95
N ASP A 330 -16.93 13.70 13.06
CA ASP A 330 -16.28 14.57 12.07
C ASP A 330 -15.66 13.82 10.88
N TYR A 331 -15.77 12.49 10.84
CA TYR A 331 -15.28 11.68 9.73
C TYR A 331 -16.39 11.40 8.73
N SER A 332 -16.15 11.75 7.47
CA SER A 332 -17.01 11.37 6.35
C SER A 332 -16.18 10.77 5.20
N GLU A 333 -16.71 9.72 4.56
CA GLU A 333 -16.14 9.15 3.34
C GLU A 333 -17.26 8.88 2.31
N PRO A 334 -17.15 9.38 1.07
CA PRO A 334 -17.93 8.85 -0.04
C PRO A 334 -17.62 7.36 -0.20
N LEU A 335 -18.65 6.53 -0.26
CA LEU A 335 -18.44 5.09 -0.40
C LEU A 335 -17.87 4.78 -1.79
N SER A 336 -16.81 3.96 -1.80
CA SER A 336 -16.13 3.50 -3.02
C SER A 336 -15.88 2.00 -2.95
N CYS A 337 -15.39 1.41 -4.05
CA CYS A 337 -14.95 0.01 -4.05
C CYS A 337 -13.89 -0.23 -2.96
N GLU A 338 -13.00 0.74 -2.73
CA GLU A 338 -11.93 0.68 -1.72
C GLU A 338 -12.52 0.69 -0.30
N SER A 339 -13.69 1.30 -0.07
CA SER A 339 -14.35 1.28 1.24
C SER A 339 -14.67 -0.13 1.73
N CYS A 340 -14.85 -1.10 0.82
CA CYS A 340 -15.16 -2.49 1.16
C CYS A 340 -14.01 -3.46 0.83
N HIS A 341 -13.36 -3.27 -0.31
CA HIS A 341 -12.32 -4.18 -0.81
C HIS A 341 -10.91 -3.77 -0.38
N MET A 342 -10.71 -2.57 0.14
CA MET A 342 -9.42 -2.13 0.70
C MET A 342 -9.64 -1.49 2.08
N PRO A 343 -10.26 -2.21 3.02
CA PRO A 343 -10.59 -1.66 4.33
C PRO A 343 -9.31 -1.39 5.13
N PHE A 344 -9.46 -0.59 6.19
CA PHE A 344 -8.35 -0.27 7.09
C PHE A 344 -8.02 -1.46 8.02
N ALA A 345 -7.38 -2.50 7.47
CA ALA A 345 -7.02 -3.72 8.21
C ALA A 345 -5.51 -3.83 8.53
N VAL A 346 -4.72 -2.81 8.17
CA VAL A 346 -3.28 -2.74 8.43
C VAL A 346 -3.01 -1.70 9.52
N ARG A 347 -2.27 -2.06 10.57
CA ARG A 347 -1.94 -1.21 11.73
C ARG A 347 -0.55 -0.61 11.59
N SER A 348 -0.45 0.60 11.04
CA SER A 348 0.82 1.33 11.02
C SER A 348 1.15 1.93 12.39
N TYR A 349 0.19 2.58 13.05
CA TYR A 349 0.39 3.30 14.33
C TYR A 349 -0.79 3.21 15.29
N SER A 350 -2.02 3.08 14.78
CA SER A 350 -3.23 3.18 15.60
C SER A 350 -4.37 2.27 15.12
N THR A 351 -5.22 1.90 16.07
CA THR A 351 -6.47 1.17 15.86
C THR A 351 -7.61 1.91 16.55
N ALA A 352 -8.84 1.62 16.12
CA ALA A 352 -10.03 2.20 16.70
C ALA A 352 -10.25 1.66 18.11
N ASP A 353 -10.64 2.55 19.01
CA ASP A 353 -11.17 2.16 20.31
C ASP A 353 -12.55 1.50 20.12
N PRO A 354 -12.84 0.37 20.79
CA PRO A 354 -14.18 -0.23 20.79
C PRO A 354 -15.31 0.73 21.20
N ALA A 355 -15.02 1.78 21.97
CA ALA A 355 -15.97 2.84 22.27
C ALA A 355 -16.37 3.68 21.04
N VAL A 356 -15.52 3.73 20.01
CA VAL A 356 -15.77 4.46 18.76
C VAL A 356 -16.48 3.58 17.73
N VAL A 357 -16.05 2.34 17.56
CA VAL A 357 -16.51 1.45 16.46
C VAL A 357 -17.30 0.23 16.93
N GLY A 358 -17.59 0.14 18.22
CA GLY A 358 -18.21 -1.03 18.84
C GLY A 358 -17.23 -2.20 19.04
N PRO A 359 -17.64 -3.26 19.76
CA PRO A 359 -16.76 -4.38 20.13
C PRO A 359 -16.42 -5.32 18.97
N VAL A 360 -17.22 -5.31 17.91
CA VAL A 360 -17.10 -6.27 16.79
C VAL A 360 -16.23 -5.71 15.67
N ALA A 361 -16.35 -4.42 15.36
CA ALA A 361 -15.61 -3.83 14.26
C ALA A 361 -14.09 -3.88 14.45
N ARG A 362 -13.36 -3.96 13.34
CA ARG A 362 -11.90 -3.90 13.32
C ARG A 362 -11.46 -2.82 12.35
N VAL A 363 -10.88 -1.73 12.87
CA VAL A 363 -10.46 -0.59 12.06
C VAL A 363 -9.09 -0.10 12.52
N ALA A 364 -8.11 -0.19 11.64
CA ALA A 364 -6.77 0.35 11.81
C ALA A 364 -6.62 1.66 11.01
N ASP A 365 -5.41 2.02 10.60
CA ASP A 365 -5.10 3.31 9.97
C ASP A 365 -4.55 3.19 8.55
N THR A 366 -4.39 1.97 8.02
CA THR A 366 -3.83 1.72 6.70
C THR A 366 -4.69 0.72 5.93
N ARG A 367 -4.93 1.02 4.64
CA ARG A 367 -5.73 0.17 3.75
C ARG A 367 -5.01 -1.13 3.40
N SER A 368 -5.73 -2.24 3.45
CA SER A 368 -5.25 -3.56 3.04
C SER A 368 -5.30 -3.74 1.52
N HIS A 369 -4.40 -4.59 1.01
CA HIS A 369 -4.39 -5.05 -0.40
C HIS A 369 -4.90 -6.48 -0.57
N ILE A 370 -5.60 -7.02 0.44
CA ILE A 370 -6.38 -8.26 0.32
C ILE A 370 -7.80 -7.87 -0.11
N PHE A 371 -8.09 -7.94 -1.41
CA PHE A 371 -9.37 -7.48 -1.97
C PHE A 371 -10.53 -8.45 -1.75
N ARG A 372 -10.24 -9.69 -1.37
CA ARG A 372 -11.26 -10.72 -1.16
C ARG A 372 -11.95 -10.53 0.19
N ILE A 373 -13.26 -10.73 0.18
CA ILE A 373 -14.12 -10.69 1.35
C ILE A 373 -14.54 -12.11 1.70
N ASN A 374 -14.39 -12.49 2.97
CA ASN A 374 -14.96 -13.71 3.51
C ASN A 374 -16.42 -13.44 3.89
N THR A 375 -17.35 -14.04 3.14
CA THR A 375 -18.79 -13.87 3.32
C THR A 375 -19.42 -14.95 4.20
N GLN A 376 -18.61 -15.79 4.86
CA GLN A 376 -19.13 -16.74 5.85
C GLN A 376 -19.45 -16.01 7.16
N PRO A 377 -20.41 -16.50 7.96
CA PRO A 377 -20.74 -15.91 9.26
C PRO A 377 -19.67 -16.29 10.31
N VAL A 378 -18.47 -15.74 10.13
CA VAL A 378 -17.31 -15.93 10.99
C VAL A 378 -16.67 -14.59 11.33
N ASP A 379 -16.10 -14.49 12.53
CA ASP A 379 -15.41 -13.29 13.00
C ASP A 379 -13.96 -13.22 12.50
N TYR A 380 -13.28 -12.14 12.89
CA TYR A 380 -11.89 -11.86 12.54
C TYR A 380 -10.90 -13.00 12.88
N ILE A 381 -11.22 -13.94 13.77
CA ILE A 381 -10.34 -15.09 14.03
C ILE A 381 -10.21 -15.94 12.77
N ALA A 382 -11.23 -15.97 11.91
CA ALA A 382 -11.17 -16.66 10.63
C ALA A 382 -10.20 -16.02 9.61
N PHE A 383 -9.69 -14.83 9.89
CA PHE A 383 -8.63 -14.19 9.12
C PHE A 383 -7.23 -14.61 9.60
N LEU A 384 -7.11 -15.19 10.79
CA LEU A 384 -5.84 -15.49 11.46
C LEU A 384 -5.43 -16.96 11.31
N SER A 385 -4.12 -17.19 11.24
CA SER A 385 -3.52 -18.51 11.44
C SER A 385 -3.85 -19.05 12.83
N GLN A 386 -3.68 -20.36 13.03
CA GLN A 386 -4.01 -21.03 14.30
C GLN A 386 -3.26 -20.44 15.50
N ASP A 387 -2.03 -19.99 15.29
CA ASP A 387 -1.19 -19.33 16.30
C ASP A 387 -1.40 -17.80 16.38
N GLY A 388 -2.23 -17.24 15.49
CA GLY A 388 -2.57 -15.81 15.48
C GLY A 388 -1.49 -14.87 14.93
N THR A 389 -0.37 -15.40 14.42
CA THR A 389 0.81 -14.61 14.05
C THR A 389 0.82 -14.12 12.60
N GLN A 390 -0.05 -14.68 11.75
CA GLN A 390 -0.11 -14.33 10.33
C GLN A 390 -1.52 -14.49 9.74
N VAL A 391 -1.71 -13.94 8.55
CA VAL A 391 -2.95 -14.10 7.78
C VAL A 391 -3.14 -15.55 7.35
N ARG A 392 -4.35 -16.07 7.55
CA ARG A 392 -4.76 -17.38 7.06
C ARG A 392 -5.01 -17.36 5.55
N ARG A 393 -4.51 -18.39 4.88
CA ARG A 393 -4.73 -18.62 3.45
C ARG A 393 -5.52 -19.91 3.23
N ASP A 394 -6.32 -19.93 2.18
CA ASP A 394 -6.97 -21.15 1.70
C ASP A 394 -5.99 -22.08 0.96
N ALA A 395 -6.47 -23.26 0.55
CA ALA A 395 -5.65 -24.24 -0.16
C ALA A 395 -5.08 -23.75 -1.51
N GLN A 396 -5.59 -22.63 -2.04
CA GLN A 396 -5.07 -21.98 -3.25
C GLN A 396 -4.11 -20.81 -2.92
N GLY A 397 -3.75 -20.63 -1.66
CA GLY A 397 -2.87 -19.55 -1.20
C GLY A 397 -3.55 -18.18 -1.12
N ARG A 398 -4.88 -18.12 -1.16
CA ARG A 398 -5.61 -16.85 -1.16
C ARG A 398 -6.06 -16.48 0.25
N ALA A 399 -5.96 -15.20 0.59
CA ALA A 399 -6.52 -14.64 1.81
C ALA A 399 -7.89 -14.00 1.55
N ALA A 400 -8.65 -13.72 2.61
CA ALA A 400 -9.87 -12.93 2.56
C ALA A 400 -10.13 -12.29 3.93
N LEU A 401 -10.50 -11.00 3.95
CA LEU A 401 -10.86 -10.28 5.17
C LEU A 401 -12.32 -10.56 5.56
N THR A 402 -12.61 -10.63 6.86
CA THR A 402 -13.97 -10.87 7.37
C THR A 402 -14.78 -9.58 7.43
N VAL A 403 -16.11 -9.73 7.59
CA VAL A 403 -17.05 -8.60 7.62
C VAL A 403 -16.82 -7.63 8.78
N ASP A 404 -16.08 -8.04 9.82
CA ASP A 404 -15.65 -7.19 10.94
C ASP A 404 -14.77 -6.02 10.49
N TYR A 405 -13.92 -6.25 9.50
CA TYR A 405 -13.05 -5.21 8.91
C TYR A 405 -13.80 -4.33 7.91
N ILE A 406 -14.92 -4.82 7.37
CA ILE A 406 -15.50 -4.31 6.13
C ILE A 406 -16.85 -3.65 6.40
N CYS A 407 -17.85 -4.45 6.76
CA CYS A 407 -19.22 -3.98 6.93
C CYS A 407 -19.40 -3.35 8.31
N LEU A 408 -18.89 -4.04 9.35
CA LEU A 408 -19.12 -3.65 10.74
C LEU A 408 -18.30 -2.41 11.14
N ARG A 409 -17.33 -1.98 10.31
CA ARG A 409 -16.66 -0.67 10.49
C ARG A 409 -17.64 0.51 10.37
N CYS A 410 -18.70 0.34 9.59
CA CYS A 410 -19.75 1.34 9.37
C CYS A 410 -21.05 0.94 10.09
N HIS A 411 -21.46 -0.32 9.97
CA HIS A 411 -22.71 -0.85 10.50
C HIS A 411 -22.62 -1.33 11.96
N ASN A 412 -22.06 -0.49 12.83
CA ASN A 412 -21.91 -0.76 14.26
C ASN A 412 -22.88 0.04 15.14
N GLY A 413 -23.78 0.83 14.55
CA GLY A 413 -24.71 1.72 15.27
C GLY A 413 -24.14 3.11 15.53
N ASN A 414 -22.89 3.36 15.17
CA ASN A 414 -22.26 4.68 15.22
C ASN A 414 -21.91 5.17 13.81
N GLY A 415 -22.84 5.94 13.22
CA GLY A 415 -22.75 6.49 11.87
C GLY A 415 -23.76 5.86 10.90
N ALA A 416 -23.84 4.53 10.87
CA ALA A 416 -24.90 3.80 10.16
C ALA A 416 -25.65 2.85 11.11
N PHE A 417 -26.80 2.35 10.66
CA PHE A 417 -27.58 1.35 11.40
C PHE A 417 -26.74 0.10 11.69
N SER A 418 -27.00 -0.55 12.82
CA SER A 418 -26.26 -1.73 13.25
C SER A 418 -26.63 -2.97 12.44
N LEU A 419 -25.63 -3.79 12.13
CA LEU A 419 -25.80 -5.15 11.64
C LEU A 419 -25.20 -6.13 12.64
N THR A 420 -25.77 -7.34 12.73
CA THR A 420 -25.06 -8.47 13.34
C THR A 420 -24.03 -9.01 12.36
N LEU A 421 -23.07 -9.79 12.86
CA LEU A 421 -22.08 -10.46 12.03
C LEU A 421 -22.73 -11.38 11.00
N GLU A 422 -23.75 -12.15 11.41
CA GLU A 422 -24.48 -13.07 10.54
C GLU A 422 -25.19 -12.31 9.43
N ARG A 423 -25.84 -11.18 9.76
CA ARG A 423 -26.54 -10.37 8.77
C ARG A 423 -25.56 -9.71 7.80
N ALA A 424 -24.42 -9.21 8.29
CA ALA A 424 -23.37 -8.65 7.45
C ALA A 424 -22.81 -9.71 6.48
N ALA A 425 -22.56 -10.93 6.95
CA ALA A 425 -22.09 -12.04 6.13
C ALA A 425 -23.12 -12.45 5.05
N GLU A 426 -24.40 -12.53 5.43
CA GLU A 426 -25.50 -12.88 4.52
C GLU A 426 -25.58 -11.91 3.33
N ILE A 427 -25.55 -10.59 3.61
CA ILE A 427 -25.68 -9.57 2.57
C ILE A 427 -24.41 -9.40 1.73
N ALA A 428 -23.22 -9.66 2.30
CA ALA A 428 -21.94 -9.44 1.62
C ALA A 428 -21.84 -10.17 0.27
N SER A 429 -22.44 -11.36 0.16
CA SER A 429 -22.47 -12.14 -1.09
C SER A 429 -23.43 -11.62 -2.17
N GLN A 430 -24.27 -10.63 -1.83
CA GLN A 430 -25.35 -10.13 -2.67
C GLN A 430 -25.26 -8.62 -2.95
N ILE A 431 -24.25 -7.91 -2.42
CA ILE A 431 -24.15 -6.44 -2.53
C ILE A 431 -24.19 -5.93 -3.98
N HIS A 432 -23.57 -6.65 -4.91
CA HIS A 432 -23.53 -6.27 -6.33
C HIS A 432 -24.67 -6.86 -7.17
N LYS A 433 -25.65 -7.53 -6.54
CA LYS A 433 -26.79 -8.09 -7.28
C LYS A 433 -27.87 -7.02 -7.37
N THR A 434 -28.34 -6.75 -8.58
CA THR A 434 -29.60 -6.04 -8.79
C THR A 434 -30.74 -6.96 -8.34
N PHE A 435 -31.51 -6.52 -7.35
CA PHE A 435 -32.79 -7.14 -7.04
C PHE A 435 -33.82 -6.52 -8.01
N GLU A 436 -34.38 -7.34 -8.91
CA GLU A 436 -35.48 -6.94 -9.79
C GLU A 436 -36.78 -6.71 -9.01
#